data_AF-A0A2S1JYQ8-F1
#
_entry.id   AF-A0A2S1JYQ8-F1
#
_cell.length_a   1.000
_cell.length_b   1.000
_cell.length_c   1.000
_cell.angle_alpha   90.00
_cell.angle_beta   90.00
_cell.angle_gamma   90.00
#
_symmetry.space_group_name_H-M   'P 1'
#
loop_
_entity.id
_entity.type
_entity.pdbx_description
1 polymer ?
#
loop_
_entity_poly.entity_id
_entity_poly.type
_entity_poly.pdbx_seq_one_letter_code
_entity_poly.pdbx_strand_id
1 'polypeptide(L)'
;MCHCSICCRSTGSGAITVAIVPTEKFSWVKGKENLKYWSKPGHDWHTNFCATCGSTLPGENDFLNTYIPGGSLVDGNENLKVVHHLWIDSKASWEEIGDAGKQHPKGFGS
;
A
#
# COMPACT_ATOMS: atom_id res chain seq x y z
N MET A 1 -5.70 1.48 -4.09
CA MET A 1 -5.84 2.00 -2.72
C MET A 1 -6.64 1.02 -1.88
N CYS A 2 -6.28 0.82 -0.62
CA CYS A 2 -7.01 -0.06 0.30
C CYS A 2 -7.46 0.74 1.53
N HIS A 3 -8.76 0.70 1.79
CA HIS A 3 -9.46 1.45 2.84
C HIS A 3 -9.78 0.59 4.07
N CYS A 4 -9.21 -0.62 4.17
CA CYS A 4 -9.50 -1.47 5.32
C CYS A 4 -8.94 -0.85 6.60
N SER A 5 -9.61 -1.09 7.73
CA SER A 5 -9.22 -0.50 9.01
C SER A 5 -7.79 -0.82 9.45
N ILE A 6 -7.19 -1.93 8.98
CA ILE A 6 -5.78 -2.27 9.25
C ILE A 6 -4.86 -1.29 8.50
N CYS A 7 -5.11 -1.05 7.21
CA CYS A 7 -4.36 -0.09 6.41
C CYS A 7 -4.51 1.35 6.94
N CYS A 8 -5.72 1.76 7.33
CA CYS A 8 -5.92 3.08 7.94
C CYS A 8 -5.10 3.24 9.22
N ARG A 9 -5.16 2.25 10.13
CA ARG A 9 -4.38 2.27 11.39
C ARG A 9 -2.87 2.26 11.14
N SER A 10 -2.40 1.49 10.16
CA SER A 10 -0.97 1.41 9.85
C SER A 10 -0.40 2.71 9.29
N THR A 11 -1.20 3.48 8.56
CA THR A 11 -0.75 4.70 7.86
C THR A 11 -1.16 5.98 8.57
N GLY A 12 -2.09 5.90 9.53
CA GLY A 12 -2.74 7.07 10.12
C GLY A 12 -3.61 7.85 9.12
N SER A 13 -3.87 7.29 7.93
CA SER A 13 -4.59 7.94 6.82
C SER A 13 -5.91 7.21 6.51
N GLY A 14 -6.73 7.78 5.62
CA GLY A 14 -8.00 7.16 5.19
C GLY A 14 -7.81 5.85 4.43
N ALA A 15 -6.65 5.69 3.79
CA ALA A 15 -6.28 4.50 3.04
C ALA A 15 -4.76 4.39 2.90
N ILE A 16 -4.30 3.22 2.46
CA ILE A 16 -2.96 3.09 1.88
C ILE A 16 -3.05 3.09 0.35
N THR A 17 -2.21 3.91 -0.27
CA THR A 17 -1.98 3.89 -1.73
C THR A 17 -0.76 3.04 -2.02
N VAL A 18 -0.92 2.04 -2.87
CA VAL A 18 0.18 1.21 -3.36
C VAL A 18 0.09 1.06 -4.86
N ALA A 19 1.25 1.06 -5.52
CA ALA A 19 1.43 0.53 -6.86
C ALA A 19 1.94 -0.92 -6.75
N ILE A 20 1.54 -1.78 -7.68
CA ILE A 20 2.01 -3.17 -7.72
C ILE A 20 2.90 -3.32 -8.95
N VAL A 21 4.12 -3.83 -8.75
CA VAL A 21 5.09 -4.07 -9.81
C VAL A 21 5.58 -5.51 -9.77
N PRO A 22 5.96 -6.11 -10.92
CA PRO A 22 6.61 -7.42 -10.90
C PRO A 22 7.90 -7.36 -10.06
N THR A 23 8.10 -8.34 -9.18
CA THR A 23 9.27 -8.39 -8.28
C THR A 23 10.59 -8.39 -9.05
N GLU A 24 10.64 -9.03 -10.22
CA GLU A 24 11.80 -9.02 -11.11
C GLU A 24 12.17 -7.64 -11.69
N LYS A 25 11.24 -6.68 -11.65
CA LYS A 25 11.46 -5.28 -12.07
C LYS A 25 11.79 -4.36 -10.90
N PHE A 26 11.83 -4.88 -9.67
CA PHE A 26 12.14 -4.13 -8.48
C PHE A 26 13.53 -4.47 -7.95
N SER A 27 14.30 -3.45 -7.59
CA SER A 27 15.61 -3.62 -6.95
C SER A 27 15.89 -2.52 -5.94
N TRP A 28 16.39 -2.90 -4.77
CA TRP A 28 16.91 -1.95 -3.79
C TRP A 28 18.23 -1.36 -4.27
N VAL A 29 18.29 -0.04 -4.44
CA VAL A 29 19.53 0.66 -4.79
C VAL A 29 20.38 0.95 -3.54
N LYS A 30 19.73 1.26 -2.41
CA LYS A 30 20.37 1.55 -1.12
C LYS A 30 19.35 1.44 0.03
N GLY A 31 19.83 1.41 1.27
CA GLY A 31 18.97 1.55 2.46
C GLY A 31 18.20 0.29 2.87
N LYS A 32 18.39 -0.83 2.18
CA LYS A 32 17.69 -2.10 2.47
C LYS A 32 17.99 -2.59 3.89
N GLU A 33 19.17 -2.30 4.41
CA GLU A 33 19.61 -2.61 5.78
C GLU A 33 18.77 -1.94 6.86
N ASN A 34 18.09 -0.82 6.54
CA ASN A 34 17.20 -0.12 7.47
C ASN A 34 15.76 -0.64 7.41
N LEU A 35 15.47 -1.64 6.57
CA LEU A 35 14.15 -2.23 6.46
C LEU A 35 13.80 -3.03 7.70
N LYS A 36 12.64 -2.74 8.28
CA LYS A 36 11.97 -3.59 9.26
C LYS A 36 10.68 -4.13 8.66
N TYR A 37 10.39 -5.37 9.02
CA TYR A 37 9.19 -6.09 8.63
C TYR A 37 8.37 -6.36 9.89
N TRP A 38 7.06 -6.22 9.78
CA TRP A 38 6.14 -6.70 10.80
C TRP A 38 4.92 -7.35 10.14
N SER A 39 4.53 -8.53 10.62
CA SER A 39 3.29 -9.20 10.26
C SER A 39 2.30 -9.16 11.40
N LYS A 40 1.03 -8.97 11.06
CA LYS A 40 -0.05 -9.01 12.03
C LYS A 40 -0.30 -10.45 12.48
N PRO A 41 -0.26 -10.76 13.79
CA PRO A 41 -0.57 -12.11 14.27
C PRO A 41 -1.98 -12.57 13.83
N GLY A 42 -2.05 -13.81 13.33
CA GLY A 42 -3.30 -14.45 12.89
C GLY A 42 -3.92 -13.82 11.64
N HIS A 43 -3.14 -13.13 10.81
CA HIS A 43 -3.61 -12.51 9.57
C HIS A 43 -2.49 -12.55 8.52
N ASP A 44 -2.84 -12.51 7.24
CA ASP A 44 -1.91 -12.36 6.12
C ASP A 44 -1.35 -10.93 5.93
N TRP A 45 -1.78 -9.98 6.77
CA TRP A 45 -1.39 -8.59 6.62
C TRP A 45 0.01 -8.37 7.19
N HIS A 46 0.82 -7.63 6.44
CA HIS A 46 2.17 -7.25 6.85
C HIS A 46 2.56 -5.89 6.29
N THR A 47 3.66 -5.33 6.80
CA THR A 47 4.17 -4.04 6.37
C THR A 47 5.70 -3.97 6.49
N ASN A 48 6.30 -3.21 5.58
CA ASN A 48 7.71 -2.82 5.62
C ASN A 48 7.82 -1.34 5.95
N PHE A 49 8.77 -0.99 6.83
CA PHE A 49 9.03 0.40 7.21
C PHE A 49 10.50 0.63 7.52
N CYS A 50 10.94 1.88 7.36
CA CYS A 50 12.29 2.30 7.69
C CYS A 50 12.46 2.36 9.22
N ALA A 51 13.46 1.67 9.76
CA ALA A 51 13.80 1.69 11.19
C ALA A 51 14.17 3.09 11.70
N THR A 52 14.64 3.97 10.81
CA THR A 52 15.16 5.29 11.18
C THR A 52 14.08 6.36 11.16
N CYS A 53 13.27 6.44 10.09
CA CYS A 53 12.28 7.50 9.92
C CYS A 53 10.82 7.03 10.01
N GLY A 54 10.57 5.73 10.10
CA GLY A 54 9.22 5.16 10.18
C GLY A 54 8.43 5.17 8.86
N SER A 55 8.96 5.73 7.78
CA SER A 55 8.30 5.73 6.47
C SER A 55 8.00 4.32 5.98
N THR A 56 6.82 4.11 5.41
CA THR A 56 6.43 2.84 4.76
C THR A 56 7.32 2.59 3.55
N LEU A 57 7.77 1.35 3.39
CA LEU A 57 8.71 0.93 2.38
C LEU A 57 8.10 -0.15 1.47
N PRO A 58 8.66 -0.36 0.25
CA PRO A 58 8.32 -1.48 -0.60
C PRO A 58 8.41 -2.83 0.12
N GLY A 59 7.52 -3.75 -0.24
CA GLY A 59 7.50 -5.11 0.29
C GLY A 59 6.81 -6.12 -0.62
N GLU A 60 6.89 -7.39 -0.23
CA GLU A 60 6.20 -8.46 -0.95
C GLU A 60 4.69 -8.19 -0.98
N ASN A 61 4.05 -8.30 -2.14
CA ASN A 61 2.59 -8.33 -2.23
C ASN A 61 2.10 -9.77 -2.36
N ASP A 62 2.82 -10.53 -3.19
CA ASP A 62 2.70 -11.97 -3.40
C ASP A 62 4.04 -12.47 -3.97
N PHE A 63 4.11 -13.75 -4.32
CA PHE A 63 5.33 -14.38 -4.84
C PHE A 63 5.92 -13.70 -6.09
N LEU A 64 5.09 -13.12 -6.95
CA LEU A 64 5.52 -12.52 -8.22
C LEU A 64 5.56 -10.99 -8.18
N ASN A 65 4.97 -10.35 -7.17
CA ASN A 65 4.78 -8.91 -7.14
C ASN A 65 5.27 -8.25 -5.85
N THR A 66 5.76 -7.03 -6.00
CA THR A 66 6.15 -6.13 -4.91
C THR A 66 5.16 -4.97 -4.87
N TYR A 67 4.67 -4.62 -3.68
CA TYR A 67 3.93 -3.36 -3.50
C TYR A 67 4.92 -2.21 -3.25
N ILE A 68 4.62 -1.06 -3.84
CA ILE A 68 5.34 0.19 -3.65
C ILE A 68 4.38 1.20 -3.02
N PRO A 69 4.63 1.70 -1.80
CA PRO A 69 3.82 2.78 -1.22
C PRO A 69 3.81 4.01 -2.15
N GLY A 70 2.63 4.46 -2.58
CA GLY A 70 2.53 5.55 -3.56
C GLY A 70 3.18 6.85 -3.07
N GLY A 71 3.12 7.11 -1.76
CA GLY A 71 3.74 8.29 -1.14
C GLY A 71 5.27 8.26 -1.08
N SER A 72 5.93 7.14 -1.42
CA SER A 72 7.40 7.07 -1.50
C SER A 72 7.95 7.28 -2.91
N LEU A 73 7.08 7.42 -3.93
CA LEU A 73 7.47 7.71 -5.30
C LEU A 73 7.85 9.18 -5.45
N VAL A 74 9.10 9.45 -5.83
CA VAL A 74 9.64 10.81 -6.03
C VAL A 74 9.57 11.27 -7.49
N ASP A 75 9.64 10.33 -8.44
CA ASP A 75 9.70 10.59 -9.89
C ASP A 75 8.83 9.57 -10.66
N GLY A 76 8.47 9.89 -11.91
CA GLY A 76 7.82 8.95 -12.84
C GLY A 76 6.39 8.58 -12.47
N ASN A 77 5.75 9.39 -11.62
CA ASN A 77 4.40 9.18 -11.09
C ASN A 77 3.34 10.08 -11.75
N GLU A 78 3.72 10.89 -12.75
CA GLU A 78 2.91 11.98 -13.30
C GLU A 78 1.64 11.46 -13.98
N ASN A 79 1.71 10.24 -14.52
CA ASN A 79 0.61 9.58 -15.22
C ASN A 79 -0.08 8.49 -14.39
N LEU A 80 0.35 8.27 -13.15
CA LEU A 80 -0.29 7.29 -12.28
C LEU A 80 -1.67 7.77 -11.86
N LYS A 81 -2.63 6.86 -11.88
CA LYS A 81 -4.00 7.09 -11.43
C LYS A 81 -4.41 5.98 -10.49
N VAL A 82 -5.26 6.31 -9.52
CA VAL A 82 -5.92 5.29 -8.72
C VAL A 82 -6.90 4.56 -9.63
N VAL A 83 -6.65 3.27 -9.83
CA VAL A 83 -7.49 2.40 -10.67
C VAL A 83 -8.48 1.59 -9.84
N HIS A 84 -8.17 1.35 -8.56
CA HIS A 84 -8.99 0.54 -7.65
C HIS A 84 -8.97 1.11 -6.23
N HIS A 85 -10.15 1.22 -5.63
CA HIS A 85 -10.38 1.40 -4.19
C HIS A 85 -10.92 0.08 -3.63
N LEU A 86 -10.19 -0.52 -2.70
CA LEU A 86 -10.54 -1.80 -2.07
C LEU A 86 -11.03 -1.57 -0.65
N TRP A 87 -11.92 -2.43 -0.18
CA TRP A 87 -12.46 -2.43 1.18
C TRP A 87 -13.20 -1.14 1.56
N ILE A 88 -13.95 -0.55 0.63
CA ILE A 88 -14.68 0.70 0.88
C ILE A 88 -15.77 0.56 1.96
N ASP A 89 -16.27 -0.65 2.20
CA ASP A 89 -17.23 -0.91 3.30
C ASP A 89 -16.59 -0.69 4.69
N SER A 90 -15.26 -0.72 4.75
CA SER A 90 -14.46 -0.47 5.96
C SER A 90 -13.78 0.89 5.97
N LYS A 91 -14.06 1.75 4.98
CA LYS A 91 -13.45 3.08 4.87
C LYS A 91 -13.78 3.93 6.09
N ALA A 92 -12.93 4.91 6.38
CA ALA A 92 -13.22 5.85 7.46
C ALA A 92 -14.53 6.62 7.16
N SER A 93 -15.34 6.88 8.19
CA SER A 93 -16.66 7.52 8.00
C SER A 93 -16.57 8.91 7.37
N TRP A 94 -15.47 9.62 7.61
CA TRP A 94 -15.18 10.96 7.08
C TRP A 94 -14.53 10.96 5.69
N GLU A 95 -14.15 9.81 5.16
CA GLU A 95 -13.44 9.73 3.88
C GLU A 95 -14.39 9.80 2.69
N GLU A 96 -14.12 10.67 1.73
CA GLU A 96 -14.83 10.74 0.44
C GLU A 96 -13.89 10.32 -0.69
N ILE A 97 -14.32 9.35 -1.51
CA ILE A 97 -13.58 8.93 -2.70
C ILE A 97 -14.01 9.81 -3.87
N GLY A 98 -13.15 10.77 -4.24
CA GLY A 98 -13.44 11.81 -5.24
C GLY A 98 -12.90 11.55 -6.65
N ASP A 99 -12.22 10.43 -6.88
CA ASP A 99 -11.65 10.10 -8.18
C ASP A 99 -12.44 8.99 -8.92
N ALA A 100 -11.97 8.60 -10.10
CA ALA A 100 -12.65 7.66 -11.00
C ALA A 100 -12.22 6.19 -10.81
N GLY A 101 -11.43 5.88 -9.79
CA GLY A 101 -10.99 4.52 -9.49
C GLY A 101 -12.16 3.60 -9.19
N LYS A 102 -12.12 2.36 -9.68
CA LYS A 102 -13.18 1.38 -9.44
C LYS A 102 -13.27 1.08 -7.94
N GLN A 103 -14.46 1.25 -7.36
CA GLN A 103 -14.69 1.01 -5.95
C GLN A 103 -15.19 -0.42 -5.70
N HIS A 104 -14.54 -1.10 -4.76
CA HIS A 104 -14.85 -2.48 -4.36
C HIS A 104 -15.23 -2.52 -2.87
N PRO A 105 -16.39 -3.10 -2.51
CA PRO A 105 -16.81 -3.30 -1.11
C PRO A 105 -15.74 -3.99 -0.26
N LYS A 106 -15.02 -4.96 -0.85
CA LYS A 106 -13.99 -5.78 -0.20
C LYS A 106 -12.71 -5.86 -1.05
N GLY A 107 -12.06 -7.02 -1.09
CA GLY A 107 -10.84 -7.26 -1.86
C GLY A 107 -11.02 -7.16 -3.38
N PHE A 108 -9.91 -7.25 -4.10
CA PHE A 108 -9.90 -7.17 -5.55
C PHE A 108 -10.77 -8.26 -6.18
N GLY A 109 -11.60 -7.89 -7.17
CA GLY A 109 -12.54 -8.82 -7.82
C GLY A 109 -13.85 -9.07 -7.07
N SER A 110 -14.05 -8.44 -5.91
CA SER A 110 -15.38 -8.31 -5.29
C SER A 110 -16.25 -7.26 -5.97
#